data_AF-A0A562QFB9-F1
#
_entry.id   AF-A0A562QFB9-F1
#
_cell.length_a   1.000
_cell.length_b   1.000
_cell.length_c   1.000
_cell.angle_alpha   90.00
_cell.angle_beta   90.00
_cell.angle_gamma   90.00
#
_symmetry.space_group_name_H-M   'P 1'
#
loop_
_entity.id
_entity.type
_entity.pdbx_description
1 polymer ?
#
loop_
_entity_poly.entity_id
_entity_poly.type
_entity_poly.pdbx_seq_one_letter_code
_entity_poly.pdbx_strand_id
1 'polypeptide(L)' 'MHVPRIAILGAGLMGVGTATHFARYGHQVWIRDVSAERLANVPTIAHNILAELLHSRSV' A
#
# COMPACT_ATOMS: atom_id res chain seq x y z
N MET A 1 -0.44 0.54 23.62
CA MET A 1 -1.43 0.34 22.55
C MET A 1 -0.96 -0.82 21.68
N HIS A 2 -1.88 -1.69 21.24
CA HIS A 2 -1.56 -2.73 20.27
C HIS A 2 -1.66 -2.13 18.86
N VAL A 3 -0.63 -2.31 18.03
CA VAL A 3 -0.66 -1.92 16.61
C VAL A 3 -1.00 -3.19 15.81
N PRO A 4 -2.19 -3.25 15.18
CA PRO A 4 -2.57 -4.41 14.37
C PRO A 4 -1.55 -4.72 13.28
N ARG A 5 -1.26 -6.02 13.10
CA ARG A 5 -0.49 -6.54 11.97
C ARG A 5 -1.47 -7.00 10.89
N ILE A 6 -1.36 -6.41 9.70
CA ILE A 6 -2.31 -6.61 8.61
C ILE A 6 -1.59 -7.30 7.46
N ALA A 7 -2.18 -8.37 6.94
CA ALA A 7 -1.71 -9.02 5.72
C ALA A 7 -2.72 -8.76 4.59
N ILE A 8 -2.22 -8.26 3.46
CA ILE A 8 -2.98 -8.08 2.23
C ILE A 8 -2.54 -9.17 1.25
N LEU A 9 -3.50 -10.00 0.82
CA LEU A 9 -3.29 -11.06 -0.17
C LEU A 9 -3.75 -10.53 -1.54
N GLY A 10 -2.77 -10.20 -2.38
CA GLY A 10 -2.92 -9.57 -3.70
C GLY A 10 -2.31 -8.18 -3.75
N ALA A 11 -1.40 -7.97 -4.69
CA ALA A 11 -0.77 -6.67 -5.03
C ALA A 11 -1.36 -6.06 -6.31
N GLY A 12 -2.54 -6.54 -6.73
CA GLY A 12 -3.25 -6.05 -7.91
C GLY A 12 -3.96 -4.71 -7.69
N LEU A 13 -5.01 -4.47 -8.49
CA LEU A 13 -5.70 -3.18 -8.66
C LEU A 13 -5.85 -2.36 -7.37
N MET A 14 -6.36 -2.96 -6.29
CA MET A 14 -6.62 -2.27 -5.02
C MET A 14 -5.61 -2.57 -3.90
N GLY A 15 -4.82 -3.65 -4.03
CA GLY A 15 -4.05 -4.20 -2.92
C GLY A 15 -2.98 -3.25 -2.38
N VAL A 16 -2.23 -2.59 -3.27
CA VAL A 16 -1.19 -1.64 -2.88
C VAL A 16 -1.79 -0.37 -2.27
N GLY A 17 -2.91 0.11 -2.79
CA GLY A 17 -3.62 1.28 -2.23
C GLY A 17 -4.14 1.01 -0.82
N THR A 18 -4.79 -0.14 -0.61
CA THR A 18 -5.25 -0.57 0.72
C THR A 18 -4.09 -0.72 1.71
N ALA A 19 -2.98 -1.34 1.28
CA ALA A 19 -1.79 -1.48 2.12
C ALA A 19 -1.17 -0.12 2.48
N THR A 20 -1.08 0.78 1.50
CA THR A 20 -0.56 2.15 1.69
C THR A 20 -1.44 2.91 2.69
N HIS A 21 -2.76 2.78 2.58
CA HIS A 21 -3.70 3.40 3.53
C HIS A 21 -3.44 2.92 4.96
N PHE A 22 -3.40 1.62 5.22
CA PHE A 22 -3.12 1.10 6.57
C PHE A 22 -1.74 1.49 7.09
N ALA A 23 -0.71 1.45 6.22
CA ALA A 23 0.64 1.87 6.60
C ALA A 23 0.69 3.34 7.03
N ARG A 24 -0.07 4.23 6.39
CA ARG A 24 -0.18 5.66 6.78
C ARG A 24 -0.76 5.87 8.17
N TYR A 25 -1.59 4.96 8.67
CA TYR A 25 -2.13 4.99 10.04
C TYR A 25 -1.23 4.26 11.05
N GLY A 26 -0.01 3.88 10.65
CA GLY A 26 0.99 3.27 11.55
C GLY A 26 0.82 1.75 11.73
N HIS A 27 -0.06 1.09 10.98
CA HIS A 27 -0.16 -0.36 11.01
C HIS A 27 1.06 -1.04 10.38
N GLN A 28 1.48 -2.19 10.93
CA GLN A 28 2.45 -3.05 10.26
C GLN A 28 1.74 -3.83 9.16
N VAL A 29 2.10 -3.58 7.90
CA VAL A 29 1.43 -4.19 6.74
C VAL A 29 2.39 -5.09 5.97
N TRP A 30 1.91 -6.28 5.60
CA TRP A 30 2.57 -7.20 4.68
C TRP A 30 1.72 -7.40 3.43
N ILE A 31 2.34 -7.33 2.26
CA ILE A 31 1.71 -7.70 0.99
C ILE A 31 2.29 -9.01 0.50
N ARG A 32 1.41 -9.92 0.05
CA ARG A 32 1.76 -11.16 -0.64
C ARG A 32 1.02 -11.22 -1.96
N ASP A 33 1.71 -11.60 -3.03
CA ASP A 33 1.13 -11.90 -4.34
C ASP A 33 1.89 -13.11 -4.91
N VAL A 34 1.25 -13.86 -5.80
CA VAL A 34 1.90 -14.98 -6.49
C VAL A 34 2.85 -14.50 -7.59
N SER A 35 2.64 -13.28 -8.11
CA SER A 35 3.52 -12.65 -9.08
C SER A 35 4.65 -11.90 -8.38
N ALA A 36 5.88 -12.40 -8.56
CA ALA A 36 7.09 -11.73 -8.10
C ALA A 36 7.26 -10.34 -8.75
N GLU A 37 6.86 -10.20 -10.02
CA GLU A 37 6.88 -8.93 -10.75
C GLU A 37 5.95 -7.90 -10.11
N ARG A 38 4.71 -8.29 -9.75
CA ARG A 38 3.80 -7.37 -9.04
C ARG A 38 4.34 -6.96 -7.68
N LEU A 39 4.94 -7.89 -6.94
CA LEU A 39 5.59 -7.58 -5.65
C LEU A 39 6.75 -6.59 -5.81
N ALA A 40 7.57 -6.75 -6.85
CA ALA A 40 8.68 -5.85 -7.14
C ALA A 40 8.22 -4.41 -7.43
N ASN A 41 7.02 -4.25 -8.01
CA ASN A 41 6.45 -2.95 -8.35
C ASN A 41 5.72 -2.26 -7.17
N VAL A 42 5.48 -2.95 -6.05
CA VAL A 42 4.77 -2.39 -4.88
C VAL A 42 5.35 -1.05 -4.40
N PRO A 43 6.69 -0.89 -4.22
CA PRO A 43 7.24 0.37 -3.73
C PRO A 43 6.95 1.55 -4.66
N THR A 44 7.11 1.33 -5.97
CA THR A 44 6.85 2.34 -7.01
C THR A 44 5.37 2.74 -7.03
N ILE A 45 4.46 1.76 -6.99
CA ILE A 45 3.01 2.03 -6.97
C ILE A 45 2.61 2.79 -5.70
N ALA A 46 3.09 2.37 -4.53
CA ALA A 46 2.82 3.05 -3.27
C ALA A 46 3.34 4.50 -3.27
N HIS A 47 4.54 4.72 -3.82
CA HIS A 47 5.10 6.05 -4.00
C HIS A 47 4.21 6.93 -4.90
N ASN A 48 3.78 6.40 -6.05
CA ASN A 48 2.91 7.13 -6.98
C ASN A 48 1.57 7.51 -6.35
N ILE A 49 0.94 6.59 -5.60
CA ILE A 49 -0.31 6.86 -4.88
C ILE A 49 -0.12 8.00 -3.87
N LEU A 50 0.96 7.97 -3.08
CA LEU A 50 1.25 9.02 -2.12
C LEU A 50 1.57 10.36 -2.80
N ALA A 51 2.34 10.33 -3.89
CA ALA A 51 2.65 11.50 -4.67
C ALA A 51 1.37 12.13 -5.26
N GLU A 52 0.50 11.34 -5.88
CA GLU A 52 -0.79 11.81 -6.40
C GLU A 52 -1.60 12.49 -5.30
N LEU A 53 -1.79 11.84 -4.14
CA LEU A 53 -2.53 12.42 -3.01
C LEU A 53 -1.94 13.74 -2.50
N LEU A 54 -0.61 13.90 -2.55
CA LEU A 54 0.05 15.15 -2.15
C LEU A 54 -0.18 16.28 -3.16
N HIS A 55 -0.25 15.96 -4.46
CA HIS A 55 -0.51 16.93 -5.53
C HIS A 55 -2.00 17.25 -5.68
N SER A 56 -2.89 16.31 -5.36
CA SER A 56 -4.34 16.47 -5.40
C SER A 56 -4.90 17.28 -4.22
N ARG A 57 -4.16 18.24 -3.66
CA ARG A 57 -4.68 19.18 -2.65
C ARG A 57 -5.73 20.09 -3.28
N SER A 58 -6.96 19.60 -3.30
CA SER A 58 -8.16 20.38 -3.53
C SER A 58 -9.17 20.07 -2.43
N VAL A 59 -8.91 20.62 -1.24
CA VAL A 59 -9.87 21.23 -0.31
C VAL A 59 -9.15 22.21 0.60
#